data_AF-A0A557SVY7-F1
#
_entry.id   AF-A0A557SVY7-F1
#
_cell.length_a   1.000
_cell.length_b   1.000
_cell.length_c   1.000
_cell.angle_alpha   90.00
_cell.angle_beta   90.00
_cell.angle_gamma   90.00
#
_symmetry.space_group_name_H-M   'P 1'
#
loop_
_entity.id
_entity.type
_entity.pdbx_description
1 polymer ?
#
loop_
_entity_poly.entity_id
_entity_poly.type
_entity_poly.pdbx_seq_one_letter_code
_entity_poly.pdbx_strand_id
1 'polypeptide(L)' 'MAEFKSISELKKLLSEDCKIEKVEPPVYGSDIETTIVRVSLKCPDGLVYTIKAYKEESSALREFIRLNSKV' A
#
# COMPACT_ATOMS: atom_id res chain seq x y z
N MET A 1 1.95 7.31 18.38
CA MET A 1 2.59 7.05 17.08
C MET A 1 1.68 7.60 16.00
N ALA A 2 2.20 8.48 15.13
CA ALA A 2 1.43 8.99 14.01
C ALA A 2 1.19 7.85 13.02
N GLU A 3 -0.04 7.72 12.52
CA GLU A 3 -0.36 6.76 11.46
C GLU A 3 0.35 7.19 10.17
N PHE A 4 0.91 6.22 9.45
CA PHE A 4 1.54 6.46 8.17
C PHE A 4 0.53 6.90 7.11
N LYS A 5 0.90 7.87 6.26
CA LYS A 5 0.01 8.42 5.24
C LYS A 5 -0.49 7.32 4.29
N SER A 6 0.40 6.40 3.90
CA SER A 6 0.05 5.28 3.03
C SER A 6 -1.01 4.35 3.64
N ILE A 7 -1.03 4.20 4.97
CA ILE A 7 -2.05 3.38 5.65
C ILE A 7 -3.39 4.11 5.70
N SER A 8 -3.40 5.40 6.02
CA SER A 8 -4.62 6.20 6.01
C SER A 8 -5.26 6.27 4.62
N GLU A 9 -4.44 6.43 3.58
CA GLU A 9 -4.90 6.44 2.18
C GLU A 9 -5.47 5.08 1.77
N LEU A 10 -4.82 3.98 2.17
CA LEU A 10 -5.32 2.63 1.93
C LEU A 10 -6.68 2.40 2.61
N LYS A 11 -6.81 2.77 3.88
CA LYS A 11 -8.08 2.64 4.62
C LYS A 11 -9.22 3.42 3.96
N LYS A 12 -8.92 4.62 3.46
CA LYS A 12 -9.90 5.45 2.75
C LYS A 12 -10.38 4.74 1.48
N LEU A 13 -9.46 4.30 0.62
CA LEU A 13 -9.81 3.59 -0.61
C LEU A 13 -10.57 2.28 -0.34
N LEU A 14 -10.18 1.52 0.68
CA LEU A 14 -10.92 0.32 1.09
C LEU A 14 -12.34 0.64 1.58
N SER A 15 -12.55 1.81 2.20
CA SER A 15 -13.88 2.27 2.63
C SER A 15 -14.76 2.72 1.47
N GLU A 16 -14.15 3.04 0.32
CA GLU A 16 -14.81 3.38 -0.95
C GLU A 16 -15.06 2.15 -1.84
N ASP A 17 -15.05 0.94 -1.26
CA ASP A 17 -15.20 -0.36 -1.95
C ASP A 17 -14.08 -0.66 -2.98
N CYS A 18 -12.95 0.06 -2.91
CA CYS A 18 -11.82 -0.25 -3.77
C CYS A 18 -11.12 -1.53 -3.33
N LYS A 19 -10.76 -2.38 -4.29
CA LYS A 19 -10.14 -3.69 -4.04
C LYS A 19 -8.65 -3.64 -4.36
N ILE A 20 -7.83 -4.25 -3.51
CA ILE A 20 -6.40 -4.41 -3.79
C ILE A 20 -6.25 -5.35 -4.99
N GLU A 21 -5.69 -4.84 -6.08
CA GLU A 21 -5.46 -5.60 -7.30
C GLU A 21 -4.05 -6.20 -7.31
N LYS A 22 -3.06 -5.41 -6.87
CA LYS A 22 -1.66 -5.83 -6.90
C LYS A 22 -0.86 -5.17 -5.78
N VAL A 23 -0.02 -5.97 -5.13
CA VAL A 23 1.02 -5.48 -4.21
C VAL A 23 2.37 -5.82 -4.83
N GLU A 24 3.11 -4.79 -5.25
CA GLU A 24 4.44 -4.98 -5.79
C GLU A 24 5.44 -5.28 -4.67
N PRO A 25 6.38 -6.22 -4.89
CA PRO A 25 7.42 -6.51 -3.92
C PRO A 25 8.31 -5.28 -3.69
N PRO A 26 8.96 -5.19 -2.53
CA PRO A 26 9.92 -4.14 -2.27
C PRO A 26 11.03 -4.16 -3.33
N VAL A 27 11.21 -3.04 -4.01
CA VAL A 27 12.32 -2.85 -4.94
C VAL A 27 13.48 -2.24 -4.16
N TYR A 28 14.63 -2.91 -4.19
CA TYR A 28 15.88 -2.42 -3.61
C TYR A 28 16.64 -1.63 -4.69
N GLY A 29 16.64 -0.30 -4.60
CA GLY A 29 17.45 0.55 -5.47
C GLY A 29 18.91 0.60 -5.00
N SER A 30 19.87 0.49 -5.92
CA SER A 30 21.30 0.30 -5.64
C SER A 30 22.03 1.38 -4.84
N ASP A 31 21.45 2.57 -4.62
CA ASP A 31 22.21 3.70 -4.03
C ASP A 31 21.66 4.23 -2.71
N ILE A 32 20.44 3.86 -2.31
CA ILE A 32 19.87 4.20 -1.00
C ILE A 32 18.88 3.09 -0.67
N GLU A 33 19.05 2.43 0.47
CA GLU A 33 18.18 1.37 1.05
C GLU A 33 16.73 1.84 1.23
N THR A 34 16.05 2.16 0.15
CA THR A 34 14.67 2.65 0.15
C THR A 34 13.84 1.50 -0.34
N THR A 35 13.44 0.64 0.59
CA THR A 35 12.40 -0.36 0.39
C THR A 35 11.13 0.39 -0.04
N ILE A 36 10.76 0.32 -1.32
CA ILE A 36 9.52 0.93 -1.84
C ILE A 36 8.50 -0.17 -2.10
N VAL A 37 7.33 -0.05 -1.47
CA VAL A 37 6.19 -0.92 -1.75
C VAL A 37 5.15 -0.12 -2.50
N ARG A 38 4.59 -0.72 -3.55
CA ARG A 38 3.53 -0.12 -4.36
C ARG A 38 2.30 -0.99 -4.29
N VAL A 39 1.15 -0.39 -4.00
CA VAL A 39 -0.11 -1.08 -3.85
C VAL A 39 -1.09 -0.47 -4.83
N SER A 40 -1.52 -1.25 -5.81
CA SER A 40 -2.53 -0.86 -6.77
C SER A 40 -3.90 -1.33 -6.30
N LEU A 41 -4.85 -0.41 -6.23
CA LEU A 41 -6.24 -0.66 -5.90
C LEU A 41 -7.12 -0.31 -7.09
N LYS A 42 -8.09 -1.16 -7.39
CA LYS A 42 -9.11 -0.91 -8.39
C LYS A 42 -10.41 -0.55 -7.69
N CYS A 43 -10.90 0.66 -7.95
CA CYS A 43 -12.18 1.14 -7.42
C CYS A 43 -13.34 0.69 -8.31
N PRO A 44 -14.58 0.67 -7.79
CA PRO A 44 -15.79 0.34 -8.57
C PRO A 44 -15.97 1.25 -9.80
N ASP A 45 -15.44 2.48 -9.77
CA ASP A 45 -15.42 3.41 -10.90
C ASP A 45 -14.51 2.97 -12.07
N GLY A 46 -13.80 1.85 -11.93
CA GLY A 46 -12.83 1.34 -12.91
C GLY A 46 -11.47 2.03 -12.88
N LEU A 47 -11.32 3.06 -12.04
CA LEU A 47 -10.05 3.75 -11.82
C LEU A 47 -9.09 2.93 -10.95
N VAL A 48 -7.81 2.98 -11.30
CA VAL A 48 -6.73 2.33 -10.56
C VAL A 48 -5.93 3.37 -9.79
N TYR A 49 -5.88 3.22 -8.47
CA TYR A 49 -5.12 4.07 -7.55
C TYR A 49 -3.87 3.35 -7.10
N THR A 50 -2.75 4.05 -7.04
CA THR A 50 -1.47 3.46 -6.61
C THR A 50 -0.94 4.18 -5.38
N ILE A 51 -0.89 3.46 -4.26
CA ILE A 51 -0.26 3.92 -3.03
C ILE A 51 1.22 3.53 -3.06
N LYS A 52 2.11 4.45 -2.68
CA LYS A 52 3.56 4.23 -2.61
C LYS A 52 4.04 4.50 -1.20
N ALA A 53 4.63 3.48 -0.59
CA ALA A 53 5.21 3.56 0.75
C ALA A 53 6.71 3.33 0.70
N TYR A 54 7.46 4.08 1.51
CA TYR A 54 8.93 4.11 1.51
C TYR A 54 9.47 3.76 2.90
N LYS A 55 10.63 3.10 2.97
CA LYS A 55 11.35 2.83 4.24
C LYS A 55 10.44 2.11 5.26
N GLU A 56 10.33 2.61 6.49
CA GLU A 56 9.48 2.05 7.55
C GLU A 56 8.00 1.99 7.18
N GLU A 57 7.51 2.99 6.41
CA GLU A 57 6.14 3.01 5.93
C GLU A 57 5.85 1.82 5.01
N SER A 58 6.84 1.37 4.25
CA SER A 58 6.69 0.23 3.33
C SER A 58 6.45 -1.08 4.08
N SER A 59 7.18 -1.31 5.18
CA SER A 59 7.01 -2.48 6.04
C SER A 59 5.65 -2.45 6.74
N ALA A 60 5.27 -1.29 7.27
CA ALA A 60 3.99 -1.11 7.95
C ALA A 60 2.79 -1.29 6.99
N LEU A 61 2.88 -0.78 5.76
CA LEU A 61 1.83 -0.95 4.75
C LEU A 61 1.65 -2.43 4.37
N ARG A 62 2.74 -3.17 4.16
CA ARG A 62 2.66 -4.62 3.86
C ARG A 62 2.06 -5.40 5.01
N GLU A 63 2.49 -5.10 6.24
CA GLU A 63 1.94 -5.76 7.43
C GLU A 63 0.46 -5.47 7.58
N PHE A 64 0.04 -4.22 7.40
CA PHE A 64 -1.36 -3.85 7.42
C PHE A 64 -2.18 -4.62 6.39
N ILE A 65 -1.70 -4.71 5.14
CA ILE A 65 -2.36 -5.50 4.09
C ILE A 65 -2.44 -6.97 4.47
N ARG A 66 -1.36 -7.56 5.01
CA ARG A 66 -1.34 -8.97 5.44
C ARG A 66 -2.35 -9.25 6.56
N LEU A 67 -2.55 -8.31 7.48
CA LEU A 67 -3.49 -8.46 8.59
C LEU A 67 -4.96 -8.26 8.17
N ASN A 68 -5.21 -7.39 7.18
CA ASN A 68 -6.55 -7.08 6.70
C ASN A 68 -6.98 -7.95 5.50
N SER A 69 -6.03 -8.53 4.78
CA SER A 69 -6.24 -9.58 3.78
C SER A 69 -6.32 -10.94 4.49
N LYS A 70 -7.32 -11.10 5.36
CA LYS A 70 -7.82 -12.45 5.66
C LYS A 70 -8.59 -12.90 4.42
N VAL A 71 -7.86 -13.53 3.50
CA VAL A 71 -8.42 -14.52 2.58
C VAL A 71 -8.91 -15.70 3.42
#